data_AF-A0A8T6QHW2-F1
#
_entry.id   AF-A0A8T6QHW2-F1
#
_cell.length_a   1.000
_cell.length_b   1.000
_cell.length_c   1.000
_cell.angle_alpha   90.00
_cell.angle_beta   90.00
_cell.angle_gamma   90.00
#
_symmetry.space_group_name_H-M   'P 1'
#
loop_
_entity.id
_entity.type
_entity.pdbx_description
1 polymer ?
#
loop_
_entity_poly.entity_id
_entity_poly.type
_entity_poly.pdbx_seq_one_letter_code
_entity_poly.pdbx_strand_id
1 'polypeptide(L)'
;MKILSNHRATPEQLPIVSRNTPGIVVIRGAAGSGKTTSALLRLTAIVNALTYRRNLNNETTPIKTLVLSFNRTLAVYIEGLINDSIQAKAIPVVVENDTFANWTRRHINTRLISDVNRDSYLLQI
;
A
#
# COMPACT_ATOMS: atom_id res chain seq x y z
N MET A 1 -12.10 -18.32 -3.74
CA MET A 1 -10.98 -17.37 -3.56
C MET A 1 -10.00 -17.99 -2.57
N LYS A 2 -8.76 -18.28 -2.97
CA LYS A 2 -7.74 -18.79 -2.05
C LYS A 2 -7.26 -17.61 -1.21
N ILE A 3 -7.67 -17.58 0.06
CA ILE A 3 -7.21 -16.57 1.01
C ILE A 3 -5.69 -16.75 1.12
N LEU A 4 -4.94 -15.68 0.83
CA LEU A 4 -3.49 -15.71 0.83
C LEU A 4 -3.01 -15.72 2.29
N SER A 5 -2.88 -16.92 2.85
CA SER A 5 -2.37 -17.19 4.19
C SER A 5 -0.92 -16.75 4.34
N ASN A 6 -0.60 -15.99 5.39
CA ASN A 6 0.72 -15.51 5.83
C ASN A 6 1.88 -15.75 4.83
N HIS A 7 2.01 -14.88 3.84
CA HIS A 7 2.94 -15.05 2.73
C HIS A 7 4.36 -14.69 3.16
N ARG A 8 5.18 -15.69 3.51
CA ARG A 8 6.64 -15.49 3.57
C ARG A 8 7.14 -15.10 2.18
N ALA A 9 8.00 -14.09 2.12
CA ALA A 9 8.63 -13.67 0.87
C ALA A 9 9.37 -14.86 0.23
N THR A 10 9.13 -15.10 -1.05
CA THR A 10 9.94 -16.06 -1.82
C THR A 10 11.35 -15.49 -2.03
N PRO A 11 12.36 -16.33 -2.36
CA PRO A 11 13.71 -15.85 -2.64
C PRO A 11 13.79 -14.72 -3.68
N GLU A 12 12.93 -14.76 -4.70
CA GLU A 12 12.82 -13.73 -5.74
C GLU A 12 12.23 -12.41 -5.22
N GLN A 13 11.35 -12.49 -4.22
CA GLN A 13 10.72 -11.32 -3.59
C GLN A 13 11.63 -10.68 -2.56
N LEU A 14 12.57 -11.43 -1.95
CA LEU A 14 13.45 -10.94 -0.89
C LEU A 14 14.23 -9.66 -1.28
N PRO A 15 14.85 -9.55 -2.47
CA PRO A 15 15.54 -8.32 -2.89
C PRO A 15 14.63 -7.10 -3.01
N ILE A 16 13.34 -7.31 -3.27
CA ILE A 16 12.33 -6.25 -3.38
C ILE A 16 11.89 -5.81 -1.99
N VAL A 17 11.66 -6.78 -1.11
CA VAL A 17 11.16 -6.56 0.26
C VAL A 17 12.24 -5.97 1.18
N SER A 18 13.50 -6.38 1.03
CA SER A 18 14.60 -5.99 1.94
C SER A 18 15.15 -4.58 1.69
N ARG A 19 14.85 -3.97 0.53
CA ARG A 19 15.29 -2.61 0.20
C ARG A 19 14.40 -1.57 0.88
N ASN A 20 14.78 -1.20 2.09
CA ASN A 20 14.17 -0.12 2.89
C ASN A 20 14.75 1.27 2.58
N THR A 21 15.30 1.48 1.38
CA THR A 21 15.82 2.78 0.96
C THR A 21 14.67 3.78 0.74
N PRO A 22 14.83 5.05 1.19
CA PRO A 22 13.89 6.12 0.85
C PRO A 22 13.77 6.30 -0.67
N GLY A 23 12.61 6.78 -1.12
CA GLY A 23 12.36 7.14 -2.52
C GLY A 23 11.30 6.29 -3.21
N ILE A 24 11.19 6.47 -4.53
CA ILE A 24 10.18 5.85 -5.38
C ILE A 24 10.67 4.46 -5.81
N VAL A 25 9.79 3.46 -5.73
CA VAL A 25 10.06 2.10 -6.21
C VAL A 25 8.92 1.63 -7.10
N VAL A 26 9.29 1.07 -8.26
CA VAL A 26 8.35 0.46 -9.20
C VAL A 26 8.59 -1.05 -9.23
N ILE A 27 7.57 -1.83 -8.86
CA ILE A 27 7.61 -3.29 -8.89
C ILE A 27 6.95 -3.77 -10.19
N ARG A 28 7.75 -4.37 -11.08
CA ARG A 28 7.30 -4.91 -12.38
C ARG A 28 7.34 -6.44 -12.37
N GLY A 29 6.46 -7.08 -13.13
CA GLY A 29 6.38 -8.54 -13.22
C GLY A 29 5.15 -9.02 -13.98
N ALA A 30 5.19 -10.27 -14.43
CA ALA A 30 4.11 -10.92 -15.17
C ALA A 30 2.80 -11.02 -14.34
N ALA A 31 1.68 -11.30 -15.00
CA ALA A 31 0.43 -11.62 -14.29
C ALA A 31 0.67 -12.80 -13.33
N GLY A 32 0.12 -12.71 -12.12
CA GLY A 32 0.30 -13.75 -11.09
C GLY A 32 1.68 -13.79 -10.41
N SER A 33 2.66 -12.96 -10.80
CA SER A 33 4.02 -12.97 -10.22
C SER A 33 4.13 -12.43 -8.77
N GLY A 34 3.00 -12.23 -8.08
CA GLY A 34 3.00 -11.76 -6.69
C GLY A 34 3.33 -10.28 -6.47
N LYS A 35 3.22 -9.40 -7.48
CA LYS A 35 3.52 -7.95 -7.35
C LYS A 35 2.86 -7.28 -6.15
N THR A 36 1.56 -7.50 -5.99
CA THR A 36 0.79 -6.94 -4.86
C THR A 36 1.33 -7.45 -3.53
N THR A 37 1.57 -8.75 -3.43
CA THR A 37 2.17 -9.37 -2.23
C THR A 37 3.55 -8.80 -1.94
N SER A 38 4.41 -8.62 -2.94
CA SER A 38 5.74 -8.00 -2.78
C SER A 38 5.64 -6.55 -2.30
N ALA A 39 4.70 -5.77 -2.82
CA ALA A 39 4.49 -4.38 -2.40
C ALA A 39 4.06 -4.31 -0.92
N LEU A 40 3.16 -5.19 -0.50
CA LEU A 40 2.68 -5.24 0.90
C LEU A 40 3.76 -5.74 1.85
N LEU A 41 4.50 -6.80 1.49
CA LEU A 41 5.62 -7.27 2.30
C LEU A 41 6.70 -6.20 2.45
N ARG A 42 6.98 -5.45 1.38
CA ARG A 42 7.89 -4.31 1.44
C ARG A 42 7.35 -3.19 2.33
N LEU A 43 6.07 -2.86 2.24
CA LEU A 43 5.44 -1.87 3.10
C LEU A 43 5.58 -2.25 4.58
N THR A 44 5.28 -3.51 4.93
CA THR A 44 5.45 -4.05 6.27
C THR A 44 6.91 -3.96 6.74
N ALA A 45 7.88 -4.30 5.88
CA ALA A 45 9.30 -4.19 6.21
C ALA A 45 9.73 -2.74 6.50
N ILE A 46 9.25 -1.77 5.72
CA ILE A 46 9.51 -0.34 5.90
C ILE A 46 8.90 0.15 7.21
N VAL A 47 7.62 -0.15 7.46
CA VAL A 47 6.93 0.23 8.70
C VAL A 47 7.67 -0.34 9.91
N ASN A 48 8.06 -1.61 9.88
CA ASN A 48 8.81 -2.25 10.96
C ASN A 48 10.19 -1.61 11.21
N ALA A 49 10.92 -1.28 10.15
CA ALA A 49 12.21 -0.60 10.26
C ALA A 49 12.07 0.81 10.85
N LEU A 50 11.05 1.56 10.43
CA LEU A 50 10.73 2.89 10.97
C LEU A 50 10.31 2.81 12.44
N THR A 51 9.45 1.85 12.80
CA THR A 51 9.03 1.60 14.18
C THR A 51 10.23 1.29 15.06
N TYR A 52 11.13 0.41 14.62
CA TYR A 52 12.34 0.09 15.37
C TYR A 52 13.23 1.32 15.58
N ARG A 53 13.49 2.10 14.52
CA ARG A 53 14.30 3.31 14.60
C ARG A 53 13.70 4.36 15.55
N ARG A 54 12.38 4.56 15.49
CA ARG A 54 11.67 5.51 16.37
C ARG A 54 11.70 5.08 17.84
N ASN A 55 11.55 3.78 18.11
CA ASN A 55 11.69 3.25 19.47
C ASN A 55 13.08 3.53 20.05
N LEU A 56 14.15 3.36 19.26
CA LEU A 56 15.52 3.71 19.69
C LEU A 56 15.69 5.19 20.01
N ASN A 57 14.95 6.06 19.33
CA ASN A 57 15.00 7.52 19.50
C ASN A 57 13.98 8.07 20.52
N ASN A 58 13.18 7.21 21.17
CA ASN A 58 12.03 7.61 21.99
C ASN A 58 11.02 8.51 21.25
N GLU A 59 10.90 8.35 19.93
CA GLU A 59 9.93 9.08 19.12
C GLU A 59 8.57 8.38 19.15
N THR A 60 7.55 9.06 19.67
CA THR A 60 6.18 8.54 19.77
C THR A 60 5.28 8.94 18.61
N THR A 61 5.83 9.67 17.62
CA THR A 61 5.05 10.12 16.47
C THR A 61 4.49 8.92 15.70
N PRO A 62 3.19 8.91 15.34
CA PRO A 62 2.61 7.82 14.57
C PRO A 62 3.25 7.68 13.18
N ILE A 63 3.38 6.45 12.69
CA ILE A 63 3.75 6.22 11.28
C ILE A 63 2.47 6.32 10.47
N LYS A 64 2.39 7.31 9.58
CA LYS A 64 1.25 7.49 8.68
C LYS A 64 1.54 6.81 7.34
N THR A 65 0.64 5.94 6.91
CA THR A 65 0.74 5.17 5.68
C THR A 65 -0.52 5.36 4.85
N LEU A 66 -0.38 5.67 3.57
CA LEU A 66 -1.48 5.74 2.61
C LEU A 66 -1.33 4.62 1.58
N VAL A 67 -2.37 3.82 1.44
CA VAL A 67 -2.47 2.78 0.41
C VAL A 67 -3.62 3.12 -0.52
N LEU A 68 -3.28 3.31 -1.80
CA LEU A 68 -4.25 3.57 -2.86
C LEU A 68 -4.29 2.40 -3.82
N SER A 69 -5.50 1.92 -4.07
CA SER A 69 -5.77 0.83 -5.00
C SER A 69 -6.68 1.28 -6.13
N PHE A 70 -6.77 0.49 -7.19
CA PHE A 70 -7.65 0.81 -8.32
C PHE A 70 -9.13 0.52 -8.02
N ASN A 71 -9.42 -0.58 -7.33
CA ASN A 71 -10.79 -1.03 -7.08
C ASN A 71 -11.00 -1.47 -5.63
N ARG A 72 -12.28 -1.47 -5.22
CA ARG A 72 -12.67 -1.78 -3.84
C ARG A 72 -12.28 -3.18 -3.39
N THR A 73 -12.30 -4.17 -4.29
CA THR A 73 -11.92 -5.55 -3.96
C THR A 73 -10.45 -5.64 -3.54
N LEU A 74 -9.57 -4.94 -4.26
CA LEU A 74 -8.15 -4.87 -3.94
C LEU A 74 -7.92 -4.09 -2.63
N ALA A 75 -8.66 -3.00 -2.40
CA ALA A 75 -8.61 -2.26 -1.13
C ALA A 75 -8.93 -3.18 0.07
N VAL A 76 -10.09 -3.85 0.05
CA VAL A 76 -10.52 -4.76 1.13
C VAL A 76 -9.52 -5.90 1.34
N TYR A 77 -8.96 -6.43 0.26
CA TYR A 77 -7.93 -7.45 0.34
C TYR A 77 -6.65 -6.95 1.03
N ILE A 78 -6.20 -5.74 0.70
CA ILE A 78 -5.02 -5.11 1.32
C ILE A 78 -5.26 -4.85 2.81
N GLU A 79 -6.46 -4.41 3.18
CA GLU A 79 -6.84 -4.17 4.59
C GLU A 79 -6.63 -5.41 5.47
N GLY A 80 -7.09 -6.58 5.00
CA GLY A 80 -6.86 -7.84 5.71
C GLY A 80 -5.38 -8.14 5.93
N LEU A 81 -4.55 -7.93 4.89
CA LEU A 81 -3.11 -8.18 4.99
C LEU A 81 -2.37 -7.17 5.88
N ILE A 82 -2.78 -5.90 5.87
CA ILE A 82 -2.24 -4.86 6.74
C ILE A 82 -2.53 -5.22 8.21
N ASN A 83 -3.78 -5.60 8.50
CA ASN A 83 -4.20 -5.99 9.83
C ASN A 83 -3.37 -7.18 10.33
N ASP A 84 -3.15 -8.20 9.51
CA ASP A 84 -2.33 -9.37 9.91
C ASP A 84 -0.84 -9.02 10.12
N SER A 85 -0.31 -8.04 9.37
CA SER A 85 1.13 -7.75 9.32
C SER A 85 1.61 -6.69 10.31
N ILE A 86 0.72 -5.77 10.72
CA ILE A 86 1.07 -4.56 11.50
C ILE A 86 0.67 -4.69 12.99
N GLN A 87 0.02 -5.80 13.40
CA GLN A 87 -0.49 -6.06 14.76
C GLN A 87 0.56 -6.21 15.89
N ALA A 88 1.82 -5.82 15.71
CA ALA A 88 2.80 -5.93 16.79
C ALA A 88 3.83 -4.79 16.79
N LYS A 89 3.61 -3.75 17.61
CA LYS A 89 4.60 -3.06 18.49
C LYS A 89 4.13 -1.67 18.97
N ALA A 90 4.86 -1.13 19.96
CA ALA A 90 4.62 0.05 20.79
C ALA A 90 4.35 1.41 20.10
N ILE A 91 4.48 1.52 18.76
CA ILE A 91 4.24 2.77 18.03
C ILE A 91 2.99 2.59 17.16
N PRO A 92 1.99 3.48 17.27
CA PRO A 92 0.78 3.40 16.46
C PRO A 92 1.12 3.63 14.98
N VAL A 93 0.72 2.69 14.13
CA VAL A 93 0.76 2.82 12.68
C VAL A 93 -0.66 3.16 12.23
N VAL A 94 -0.83 4.33 11.61
CA VAL A 94 -2.11 4.78 11.05
C VAL A 94 -2.07 4.48 9.57
N VAL A 95 -2.88 3.51 9.14
CA VAL A 95 -2.98 3.13 7.73
C VAL A 95 -4.32 3.60 7.18
N GLU A 96 -4.28 4.52 6.22
CA GLU A 96 -5.42 4.85 5.38
C GLU A 96 -5.37 3.97 4.13
N ASN A 97 -6.42 3.18 3.91
CA ASN A 97 -6.56 2.31 2.75
C ASN A 97 -7.83 2.68 1.99
N ASP A 98 -7.68 3.00 0.71
CA ASP A 98 -8.80 3.42 -0.13
C ASP A 98 -8.55 3.08 -1.61
N THR A 99 -9.57 3.30 -2.43
CA THR A 99 -9.39 3.46 -3.86
C THR A 99 -8.87 4.87 -4.17
N PHE A 100 -8.04 5.00 -5.20
CA PHE A 100 -7.52 6.30 -5.64
C PHE A 100 -8.66 7.30 -5.92
N ALA A 101 -9.72 6.85 -6.61
CA ALA A 101 -10.85 7.71 -6.98
C ALA A 101 -11.61 8.25 -5.76
N ASN A 102 -11.93 7.39 -4.79
CA ASN A 102 -12.66 7.80 -3.59
C ASN A 102 -11.79 8.66 -2.67
N TRP A 103 -10.51 8.32 -2.50
CA TRP A 103 -9.57 9.14 -1.74
C TRP A 103 -9.45 10.55 -2.32
N THR A 104 -9.33 10.62 -3.64
CA THR A 104 -9.26 11.88 -4.39
C THR A 104 -10.54 12.70 -4.22
N ARG A 105 -11.73 12.08 -4.34
CA ARG A 105 -13.01 12.76 -4.12
C ARG A 105 -13.13 13.40 -2.74
N ARG A 106 -12.60 12.74 -1.69
CA ARG A 106 -12.68 13.24 -0.31
C ARG A 106 -11.72 14.40 -0.03
N HIS A 107 -10.54 14.38 -0.65
CA HIS A 107 -9.47 15.35 -0.35
C HIS A 107 -9.34 16.45 -1.39
N ILE A 108 -9.78 16.20 -2.60
CA ILE A 108 -9.75 17.15 -3.71
C ILE A 108 -11.20 17.52 -4.00
N ASN A 109 -11.50 18.82 -3.86
CA ASN A 109 -12.81 19.39 -4.22
C ASN A 109 -12.97 19.49 -5.75
N THR A 110 -12.66 18.41 -6.46
CA THR A 110 -12.77 18.31 -7.91
C THR A 110 -13.90 17.35 -8.26
N ARG A 111 -14.69 17.72 -9.27
CA ARG A 111 -15.73 16.83 -9.79
C ARG A 111 -15.04 15.67 -10.49
N LEU A 112 -15.26 14.45 -10.00
CA LEU A 112 -14.91 13.25 -10.75
C LEU A 112 -15.59 13.33 -12.13
N ILE A 113 -14.80 13.13 -13.19
CA ILE A 113 -15.33 13.04 -14.55
C ILE A 113 -16.29 11.86 -14.58
N SER A 114 -17.54 12.09 -14.99
CA SER A 114 -18.51 11.01 -15.17
C SER A 114 -18.03 10.06 -16.27
N ASP A 115 -18.33 8.77 -16.14
CA ASP A 115 -17.92 7.77 -17.13
C ASP A 115 -18.40 8.12 -18.56
N VAL A 116 -19.58 8.74 -18.67
CA VAL A 116 -20.16 9.22 -19.93
C VAL A 116 -19.30 10.29 -20.60
N ASN A 117 -18.58 11.11 -19.83
CA ASN A 117 -17.78 12.22 -20.33
C ASN A 117 -16.27 11.89 -20.37
N ARG A 118 -15.88 10.67 -19.99
CA ARG A 118 -14.47 10.27 -19.88
C ARG A 118 -13.74 10.38 -21.21
N ASP A 119 -14.32 9.78 -22.26
CA ASP A 119 -13.67 9.69 -23.57
C ASP A 119 -13.52 11.07 -24.21
N SER A 120 -14.54 11.93 -24.07
CA SER A 120 -14.49 13.31 -24.54
C SER A 120 -13.38 14.13 -23.86
N TYR A 121 -13.03 13.81 -22.61
CA TYR A 121 -11.98 14.51 -21.88
C TYR A 121 -10.57 14.03 -22.26
N LEU A 122 -10.41 12.74 -22.58
CA LEU A 122 -9.13 12.17 -23.01
C LEU A 122 -8.76 12.52 -24.46
N LEU A 123 -9.78 12.77 -25.30
CA LEU A 123 -9.60 13.14 -26.71
C LEU A 123 -9.39 14.65 -26.93
N GLN A 124 -9.38 15.46 -25.85
CA GLN A 124 -9.15 16.91 -25.90
C GLN A 124 -7.68 17.31 -25.69
N ILE A 125 -6.77 16.34 -25.60
CA ILE A 125 -5.32 16.53 -25.54
C ILE A 125 -4.73 16.20 -26.91
#